data_AF-Q38PT6-F1
#
_entry.id   AF-Q38PT6-F1
#
_cell.length_a   1.000
_cell.length_b   1.000
_cell.length_c   1.000
_cell.angle_alpha   90.00
_cell.angle_beta   90.00
_cell.angle_gamma   90.00
#
_symmetry.space_group_name_H-M   'P 1'
#
loop_
_entity.id
_entity.type
_entity.pdbx_description
1 polymer ?
#
loop_
_entity_poly.entity_id
_entity_poly.type
_entity_poly.pdbx_seq_one_letter_code
_entity_poly.pdbx_strand_id
1 'polypeptide(L)'
;MAQMKFILVAFLVVLAVSWANACKGADGAHGVNGCPGTAGAAGSVGGPGCDGGHGGNGGNGNPGCAGGVGGAGGASGGTGVGGRGGKGGSGTPKGADGAPGAP
;
A
#
# COMPACT_ATOMS: atom_id res chain seq x y z
N MET A 1 -43.67 14.06 -14.09
CA MET A 1 -42.81 14.81 -13.15
C MET A 1 -42.14 13.93 -12.07
N ALA A 2 -42.76 12.83 -11.60
CA ALA A 2 -42.16 11.96 -10.58
C ALA A 2 -40.98 11.09 -11.08
N GLN A 3 -41.06 10.56 -12.31
CA GLN A 3 -40.01 9.72 -12.92
C GLN A 3 -38.68 10.47 -13.10
N MET A 4 -38.72 11.73 -13.52
CA MET A 4 -37.53 12.56 -13.77
C MET A 4 -36.80 12.96 -12.47
N LYS A 5 -37.55 13.13 -11.36
CA LYS A 5 -36.99 13.31 -10.01
C LYS A 5 -36.36 12.03 -9.47
N PHE A 6 -36.97 10.87 -9.70
CA PHE A 6 -36.41 9.57 -9.31
C PHE A 6 -35.11 9.24 -10.05
N ILE A 7 -35.08 9.47 -11.36
CA ILE A 7 -33.87 9.27 -12.17
C ILE A 7 -32.76 10.21 -11.70
N LEU A 8 -33.07 11.49 -11.42
CA LEU A 8 -32.08 12.44 -10.92
C LEU A 8 -31.52 12.04 -9.55
N VAL A 9 -32.37 11.60 -8.62
CA VAL A 9 -31.93 11.14 -7.30
C VAL A 9 -31.11 9.85 -7.41
N ALA A 10 -31.53 8.88 -8.23
CA ALA A 10 -30.76 7.67 -8.48
C ALA A 10 -29.40 7.98 -9.12
N PHE A 11 -29.35 8.91 -10.07
CA PHE A 11 -28.11 9.33 -10.72
C PHE A 11 -27.18 10.06 -9.75
N LEU A 12 -27.71 10.90 -8.86
CA LEU A 12 -26.94 11.58 -7.82
C LEU A 12 -26.43 10.62 -6.74
N VAL A 13 -27.20 9.57 -6.39
CA VAL A 13 -26.76 8.51 -5.47
C VAL A 13 -25.67 7.65 -6.11
N VAL A 14 -25.83 7.26 -7.38
CA VAL A 14 -24.80 6.52 -8.13
C VAL A 14 -23.53 7.36 -8.26
N LEU A 15 -23.67 8.64 -8.60
CA LEU A 15 -22.53 9.56 -8.63
C LEU A 15 -21.89 9.65 -7.25
N ALA A 16 -22.64 9.89 -6.17
CA ALA A 16 -22.10 10.01 -4.82
C ALA A 16 -21.36 8.75 -4.32
N VAL A 17 -21.85 7.54 -4.66
CA VAL A 17 -21.20 6.27 -4.31
C VAL A 17 -19.90 6.06 -5.10
N SER A 18 -19.81 6.58 -6.34
CA SER A 18 -18.59 6.49 -7.15
C SER A 18 -17.39 7.28 -6.60
N TRP A 19 -17.57 8.20 -5.65
CA TRP A 19 -16.46 8.96 -5.03
C TRP A 19 -16.13 8.50 -3.61
N ALA A 20 -16.92 7.60 -3.01
CA ALA A 20 -16.80 7.24 -1.59
C ALA A 20 -15.79 6.12 -1.29
N ASN A 21 -15.24 5.43 -2.29
CA ASN A 21 -14.59 4.12 -2.11
C ASN A 21 -13.07 4.07 -2.29
N ALA A 22 -12.34 5.19 -2.28
CA ALA A 22 -10.88 5.15 -2.37
C ALA A 22 -10.22 5.56 -1.04
N CYS A 23 -10.36 4.71 -0.02
CA CYS A 23 -9.53 4.77 1.19
C CYS A 23 -8.41 3.72 1.07
N LYS A 24 -7.26 3.96 1.72
CA LYS A 24 -6.11 3.05 1.68
C LYS A 24 -5.51 2.90 3.08
N GLY A 25 -5.07 1.69 3.41
CA GLY A 25 -4.25 1.45 4.60
C GLY A 25 -2.97 2.31 4.60
N ALA A 26 -2.47 2.63 5.80
CA ALA A 26 -1.24 3.40 5.95
C ALA A 26 -0.05 2.68 5.29
N ASP A 27 0.81 3.44 4.61
CA ASP A 27 2.07 2.91 4.08
C ASP A 27 3.03 2.55 5.21
N GLY A 28 3.81 1.51 4.98
CA GLY A 28 4.88 1.12 5.88
C GLY A 28 5.99 2.16 5.89
N ALA A 29 6.54 2.44 7.06
CA ALA A 29 7.72 3.29 7.19
C ALA A 29 8.91 2.71 6.40
N HIS A 30 9.69 3.60 5.78
CA HIS A 30 10.93 3.21 5.11
C HIS A 30 11.98 2.77 6.14
N GLY A 31 12.81 1.81 5.72
CA GLY A 31 14.01 1.45 6.44
C GLY A 31 15.02 2.59 6.43
N VAL A 32 15.94 2.54 7.38
CA VAL A 32 16.98 3.54 7.60
C VAL A 32 18.29 3.00 7.01
N ASN A 33 19.05 3.89 6.37
CA ASN A 33 20.35 3.52 5.83
C ASN A 33 21.34 3.18 6.97
N GLY A 34 22.20 2.18 6.78
CA GLY A 34 23.10 1.73 7.85
C GLY A 34 23.98 0.54 7.50
N CYS A 35 24.50 -0.16 8.51
CA CYS A 35 25.27 -1.38 8.33
C CYS A 35 24.75 -2.51 9.24
N PRO A 36 23.78 -3.33 8.76
CA PRO A 36 23.09 -3.26 7.47
C PRO A 36 22.05 -2.13 7.42
N GLY A 37 21.54 -1.82 6.23
CA GLY A 37 20.32 -1.02 6.11
C GLY A 37 19.13 -1.76 6.74
N THR A 38 18.24 -1.05 7.45
CA THR A 38 17.12 -1.71 8.14
C THR A 38 15.99 -2.06 7.17
N ALA A 39 15.21 -3.09 7.51
CA ALA A 39 14.05 -3.46 6.70
C ALA A 39 12.98 -2.36 6.71
N GLY A 40 12.24 -2.24 5.60
CA GLY A 40 11.03 -1.42 5.55
C GLY A 40 9.89 -2.11 6.28
N ALA A 41 9.02 -1.33 6.92
CA ALA A 41 7.84 -1.88 7.60
C ALA A 41 6.78 -2.35 6.59
N ALA A 42 5.97 -3.32 6.99
CA ALA A 42 4.83 -3.74 6.18
C ALA A 42 3.79 -2.62 6.07
N GLY A 43 3.07 -2.57 4.95
CA GLY A 43 1.90 -1.73 4.80
C GLY A 43 0.76 -2.23 5.68
N SER A 44 -0.06 -1.31 6.18
CA SER A 44 -1.23 -1.68 6.99
C SER A 44 -2.33 -2.30 6.11
N VAL A 45 -3.10 -3.21 6.67
CA VAL A 45 -4.30 -3.77 6.01
C VAL A 45 -5.31 -2.64 5.74
N GLY A 46 -5.98 -2.69 4.59
CA GLY A 46 -7.09 -1.79 4.30
C GLY A 46 -8.26 -2.03 5.25
N GLY A 47 -8.87 -0.96 5.77
CA GLY A 47 -10.18 -1.08 6.41
C GLY A 47 -11.26 -1.53 5.42
N PRO A 48 -12.49 -1.86 5.87
CA PRO A 48 -13.56 -2.29 4.98
C PRO A 48 -13.78 -1.33 3.79
N GLY A 49 -13.70 -1.85 2.57
CA GLY A 49 -13.82 -1.05 1.35
C GLY A 49 -12.59 -0.19 1.02
N CYS A 50 -11.46 -0.42 1.69
CA CYS A 50 -10.19 0.26 1.44
C CYS A 50 -9.13 -0.67 0.85
N ASP A 51 -8.23 -0.11 0.05
CA ASP A 51 -7.06 -0.79 -0.48
C ASP A 51 -5.99 -1.02 0.60
N GLY A 52 -5.11 -1.99 0.37
CA GLY A 52 -3.97 -2.25 1.24
C GLY A 52 -2.90 -1.15 1.21
N GLY A 53 -2.24 -0.94 2.35
CA GLY A 53 -1.06 -0.08 2.48
C GLY A 53 0.14 -0.59 1.67
N HIS A 54 0.95 0.26 1.05
CA HIS A 54 2.20 -0.20 0.45
C HIS A 54 3.22 -0.51 1.55
N GLY A 55 4.09 -1.48 1.32
CA GLY A 55 5.24 -1.72 2.18
C GLY A 55 6.28 -0.60 2.01
N GLY A 56 6.98 -0.28 3.10
CA GLY A 56 8.09 0.66 3.06
C GLY A 56 9.29 0.07 2.33
N ASN A 57 10.03 0.89 1.59
CA ASN A 57 11.32 0.47 1.04
C ASN A 57 12.32 0.13 2.17
N GLY A 58 13.21 -0.83 1.93
CA GLY A 58 14.33 -1.10 2.81
C GLY A 58 15.39 0.01 2.75
N GLY A 59 16.08 0.23 3.86
CA GLY A 59 17.19 1.18 3.94
C GLY A 59 18.41 0.66 3.18
N ASN A 60 19.20 1.56 2.62
CA ASN A 60 20.42 1.21 1.92
C ASN A 60 21.53 0.81 2.90
N GLY A 61 22.33 -0.18 2.53
CA GLY A 61 23.59 -0.50 3.19
C GLY A 61 24.66 0.55 2.87
N ASN A 62 25.42 0.94 3.89
CA ASN A 62 26.70 1.66 3.71
C ASN A 62 27.70 0.77 2.94
N PRO A 63 28.85 1.31 2.46
CA PRO A 63 29.83 0.52 1.72
C PRO A 63 30.24 -0.77 2.44
N GLY A 64 30.12 -1.92 1.75
CA GLY A 64 30.40 -3.25 2.30
C GLY A 64 29.27 -3.85 3.14
N CYS A 65 28.15 -3.15 3.32
CA CYS A 65 27.03 -3.59 4.14
C CYS A 65 25.84 -4.01 3.29
N ALA A 66 25.07 -4.97 3.80
CA ALA A 66 23.84 -5.41 3.15
C ALA A 66 22.75 -4.31 3.17
N GLY A 67 21.92 -4.28 2.13
CA GLY A 67 20.71 -3.47 2.10
C GLY A 67 19.56 -4.14 2.84
N GLY A 68 18.65 -3.34 3.39
CA GLY A 68 17.44 -3.81 4.07
C GLY A 68 16.40 -4.36 3.09
N VAL A 69 15.62 -5.34 3.54
CA VAL A 69 14.50 -5.90 2.76
C VAL A 69 13.33 -4.90 2.71
N GLY A 70 12.63 -4.83 1.59
CA GLY A 70 11.39 -4.06 1.48
C GLY A 70 10.26 -4.69 2.29
N GLY A 71 9.42 -3.87 2.93
CA GLY A 71 8.26 -4.35 3.66
C GLY A 71 7.20 -4.94 2.73
N ALA A 72 6.43 -5.91 3.21
CA ALA A 72 5.30 -6.45 2.44
C ALA A 72 4.17 -5.42 2.29
N GLY A 73 3.40 -5.52 1.21
CA GLY A 73 2.14 -4.78 1.08
C GLY A 73 1.08 -5.30 2.05
N GLY A 74 0.23 -4.40 2.56
CA GLY A 74 -0.94 -4.75 3.35
C GLY A 74 -2.01 -5.40 2.49
N ALA A 75 -2.81 -6.29 3.08
CA ALA A 75 -3.95 -6.89 2.39
C ALA A 75 -5.07 -5.86 2.13
N SER A 76 -5.90 -6.11 1.12
CA SER A 76 -7.11 -5.34 0.88
C SER A 76 -8.13 -5.53 2.01
N GLY A 77 -8.96 -4.52 2.25
CA GLY A 77 -10.16 -4.62 3.07
C GLY A 77 -11.42 -5.01 2.29
N GLY A 78 -11.28 -5.79 1.21
CA GLY A 78 -12.38 -6.27 0.38
C GLY A 78 -12.59 -5.50 -0.93
N THR A 79 -11.64 -4.65 -1.34
CA THR A 79 -11.63 -3.98 -2.65
C THR A 79 -11.05 -4.85 -3.77
N GLY A 80 -10.35 -5.95 -3.45
CA GLY A 80 -9.61 -6.72 -4.43
C GLY A 80 -8.19 -6.20 -4.69
N VAL A 81 -7.80 -5.10 -4.03
CA VAL A 81 -6.53 -4.39 -4.28
C VAL A 81 -5.66 -4.41 -3.03
N GLY A 82 -4.70 -5.33 -3.02
CA GLY A 82 -3.62 -5.36 -2.03
C GLY A 82 -2.57 -4.27 -2.30
N GLY A 83 -1.87 -3.87 -1.25
CA GLY A 83 -0.76 -2.93 -1.38
C GLY A 83 0.45 -3.54 -2.09
N ARG A 84 1.28 -2.74 -2.75
CA ARG A 84 2.56 -3.23 -3.29
C ARG A 84 3.57 -3.44 -2.18
N GLY A 85 4.45 -4.43 -2.34
CA GLY A 85 5.64 -4.53 -1.51
C GLY A 85 6.63 -3.39 -1.77
N GLY A 86 7.35 -3.00 -0.73
CA GLY A 86 8.42 -2.00 -0.80
C GLY A 86 9.64 -2.55 -1.55
N LYS A 87 10.47 -1.64 -2.06
CA LYS A 87 11.71 -2.03 -2.74
C LYS A 87 12.82 -2.34 -1.75
N GLY A 88 13.66 -3.33 -2.04
CA GLY A 88 14.83 -3.61 -1.22
C GLY A 88 15.88 -2.50 -1.35
N GLY A 89 16.55 -2.18 -0.26
CA GLY A 89 17.64 -1.19 -0.24
C GLY A 89 18.86 -1.66 -1.02
N SER A 90 19.61 -0.74 -1.62
CA SER A 90 20.90 -1.05 -2.24
C SER A 90 21.91 -1.49 -1.18
N GLY A 91 22.86 -2.36 -1.53
CA GLY A 91 23.91 -2.80 -0.61
C GLY A 91 24.70 -3.95 -1.19
N THR A 92 25.56 -4.56 -0.37
CA THR A 92 26.39 -5.71 -0.74
C THR A 92 26.15 -6.85 0.27
N PRO A 93 25.15 -7.74 0.05
CA PRO A 93 24.21 -7.77 -1.07
C PRO A 93 23.05 -6.75 -0.97
N LYS A 94 22.36 -6.52 -2.08
CA LYS A 94 21.10 -5.75 -2.12
C LYS A 94 20.01 -6.48 -1.32
N GLY A 95 19.16 -5.73 -0.63
CA GLY A 95 17.97 -6.29 0.00
C GLY A 95 16.93 -6.75 -1.04
N ALA A 96 16.14 -7.77 -0.69
CA ALA A 96 15.03 -8.21 -1.53
C ALA A 96 13.87 -7.20 -1.51
N ASP A 97 13.06 -7.18 -2.57
CA ASP A 97 11.78 -6.49 -2.57
C ASP A 97 10.78 -7.22 -1.65
N GLY A 98 9.86 -6.48 -1.06
CA GLY A 98 8.76 -7.03 -0.28
C GLY A 98 7.70 -7.68 -1.18
N ALA A 99 6.96 -8.64 -0.62
CA ALA A 99 5.84 -9.26 -1.32
C ALA A 99 4.66 -8.29 -1.49
N PRO A 100 3.86 -8.42 -2.57
CA PRO A 100 2.55 -7.77 -2.66
C PRO A 100 1.62 -8.24 -1.54
N GLY A 101 0.68 -7.38 -1.15
CA GLY A 101 -0.41 -7.70 -0.26
C GLY A 101 -1.48 -8.54 -0.96
N ALA A 102 -2.23 -9.30 -0.18
CA ALA A 102 -3.35 -10.08 -0.69
C ALA A 102 -4.48 -9.16 -1.22
N PRO A 103 -5.18 -9.59 -2.29
CA PRO A 103 -6.34 -8.88 -2.81
C PRO A 103 -7.53 -8.91 -1.84
#